data_AF-A0A2V9S5U9-F1
#
_entry.id   AF-A0A2V9S5U9-F1
#
_cell.length_a   1.000
_cell.length_b   1.000
_cell.length_c   1.000
_cell.angle_alpha   90.00
_cell.angle_beta   90.00
_cell.angle_gamma   90.00
#
_symmetry.space_group_name_H-M   'P 1'
#
loop_
_entity.id
_entity.type
_entity.pdbx_description
1 polymer ?
#
loop_
_entity_poly.entity_id
_entity_poly.type
_entity_poly.pdbx_seq_one_letter_code
_entity_poly.pdbx_strand_id
1 'polypeptide(L)' 'MTQVLGSILSLWRYPVKSMIGEELNTVDVGDRGLQGDRAYALIDS' A
#
# COMPACT_ATOMS: atom_id res chain seq x y z
N MET A 1 19.12 -20.47 -11.79
CA MET A 1 19.52 -19.05 -11.74
C MET A 1 18.26 -18.22 -11.58
N THR A 2 18.18 -17.35 -10.57
CA THR A 2 17.10 -16.37 -10.44
C THR A 2 17.43 -15.16 -11.31
N GLN A 3 16.60 -14.91 -12.33
CA GLN A 3 16.73 -13.75 -13.20
C GLN A 3 15.89 -12.59 -12.63
N VAL A 4 16.48 -11.40 -12.56
CA VAL A 4 15.75 -10.19 -12.18
C VAL A 4 14.86 -9.76 -13.35
N LEU A 5 13.56 -9.57 -13.08
CA LEU A 5 12.56 -9.18 -14.08
C LEU A 5 12.30 -7.67 -14.15
N GLY A 6 12.75 -6.91 -13.14
CA GLY A 6 12.53 -5.46 -13.06
C GLY A 6 12.84 -4.86 -11.69
N SER A 7 12.45 -3.60 -11.51
CA SER A 7 12.55 -2.86 -10.24
C SER A 7 11.22 -2.17 -9.92
N ILE A 8 10.96 -1.93 -8.64
CA ILE A 8 9.78 -1.18 -8.19
C ILE A 8 9.99 0.29 -8.52
N LEU A 9 9.05 0.89 -9.27
CA LEU A 9 9.11 2.30 -9.64
C LEU A 9 8.59 3.21 -8.52
N SER A 10 7.45 2.86 -7.92
CA SER A 10 6.83 3.63 -6.85
C SER A 10 6.00 2.72 -5.94
N LEU A 11 5.81 3.15 -4.69
CA LEU A 11 4.94 2.51 -3.72
C LEU A 11 3.80 3.45 -3.38
N TRP A 12 2.57 2.93 -3.34
CA TRP A 12 1.39 3.73 -3.01
C TRP A 12 0.60 3.03 -1.91
N ARG A 13 0.14 3.80 -0.93
CA ARG A 13 -0.74 3.33 0.14
C ARG A 13 -2.06 4.11 0.12
N TYR A 14 -3.16 3.43 0.36
CA TYR A 14 -4.50 4.03 0.41
C TYR A 14 -5.08 3.83 1.82
N PRO A 15 -4.75 4.70 2.79
CA PRO A 15 -5.08 4.46 4.19
C PRO A 15 -6.59 4.44 4.47
N VAL A 16 -7.37 5.18 3.69
CA VAL A 16 -8.83 5.24 3.80
C VAL A 16 -9.46 4.66 2.53
N LYS A 17 -10.43 3.76 2.69
CA LYS A 17 -11.15 3.15 1.57
C LYS A 17 -11.78 4.21 0.66
N SER A 18 -11.56 4.06 -0.65
CA SER A 18 -12.11 4.93 -1.71
C SER A 18 -11.66 6.39 -1.67
N MET A 19 -10.53 6.69 -1.00
CA MET A 19 -9.94 8.03 -0.92
C MET A 19 -8.58 8.10 -1.63
N ILE A 20 -8.01 9.30 -1.69
CA ILE A 20 -6.69 9.54 -2.29
C ILE A 20 -5.59 8.76 -1.54
N GLY A 21 -4.66 8.21 -2.30
CA GLY A 21 -3.48 7.53 -1.76
C GLY A 21 -2.31 8.47 -1.52
N GLU A 22 -1.29 7.94 -0.87
CA GLU A 22 0.00 8.59 -0.65
C GLU A 22 1.10 7.76 -1.32
N GLU A 23 2.09 8.43 -1.90
CA GLU A 23 3.31 7.78 -2.38
C GLU A 23 4.28 7.58 -1.22
N LEU A 24 4.93 6.42 -1.16
CA LEU A 24 5.85 6.03 -0.09
C LEU A 24 7.24 5.71 -0.64
N ASN A 25 8.27 5.99 0.16
CA ASN A 25 9.64 5.55 -0.11
C ASN A 25 9.92 4.13 0.42
N THR A 26 9.22 3.74 1.48
CA THR A 26 9.36 2.42 2.13
C THR A 26 8.09 2.09 2.91
N VAL A 27 7.83 0.81 3.09
CA VAL A 27 6.70 0.32 3.88
C VAL A 27 6.95 -1.12 4.36
N ASP A 28 6.48 -1.45 5.55
CA ASP A 28 6.51 -2.82 6.06
C ASP A 28 5.39 -3.65 5.43
N VAL A 29 5.74 -4.86 4.99
CA VAL A 29 4.78 -5.84 4.44
C VAL A 29 4.59 -6.96 5.45
N GLY A 30 3.37 -7.09 5.95
CA GLY A 30 2.97 -8.21 6.81
C GLY A 30 2.01 -9.16 6.10
N ASP A 31 1.54 -10.18 6.83
CA ASP A 31 0.64 -11.21 6.30
C ASP A 31 -0.69 -10.67 5.72
N ARG A 32 -1.07 -9.45 6.13
CA ARG A 32 -2.29 -8.77 5.67
C ARG A 32 -2.03 -7.66 4.65
N GLY A 33 -0.83 -7.58 4.10
CA GLY A 33 -0.41 -6.56 3.13
C GLY A 33 0.41 -5.44 3.75
N LEU A 34 0.37 -4.26 3.13
CA LEU A 34 1.16 -3.11 3.56
C LEU A 34 0.64 -2.54 4.88
N GLN A 35 1.55 -2.22 5.80
CA GLN A 35 1.21 -1.55 7.05
C GLN A 35 0.41 -0.26 6.79
N GLY A 36 -0.83 -0.24 7.28
CA GLY A 36 -1.74 0.91 7.18
C GLY A 36 -2.53 1.02 5.88
N ASP A 37 -2.36 0.11 4.91
CA ASP A 37 -3.23 0.10 3.71
C ASP A 37 -4.67 -0.25 4.08
N ARG A 38 -5.60 0.56 3.61
CA ARG A 38 -7.05 0.45 3.83
C ARG A 38 -7.45 0.20 5.29
N ALA A 39 -6.69 0.77 6.24
CA ALA A 39 -6.94 0.61 7.66
C ALA A 39 -8.26 1.28 8.12
N TYR A 40 -8.76 2.25 7.35
CA TYR A 40 -9.96 3.02 7.69
C TYR A 40 -11.01 2.99 6.59
N ALA A 41 -12.26 3.22 6.98
CA ALA A 41 -13.38 3.47 6.09
C ALA A 41 -14.34 4.49 6.73
N LEU A 42 -14.94 5.35 5.91
CA LEU A 42 -16.07 6.17 6.33
C LEU A 42 -17.34 5.31 6.28
N ILE A 43 -18.17 5.44 7.31
CA ILE A 43 -19.46 4.77 7.44
C ILE A 43 -20.49 5.86 7.68
N ASP A 44 -21.58 5.82 6.92
CA ASP A 44 -22.71 6.72 7.09
C ASP A 44 -23.63 6.20 8.21
N SER A 45 -24.32 7.10 8.89
CA SER A 45 -25.14 6.82 10.08
C SER A 45 -26.59 6.45 9.76
#